data_AF-A0A2D4KP18-F1
#
_entry.id   AF-A0A2D4KP18-F1
#
_cell.length_a   1.000
_cell.length_b   1.000
_cell.length_c   1.000
_cell.angle_alpha   90.00
_cell.angle_beta   90.00
_cell.angle_gamma   90.00
#
_symmetry.space_group_name_H-M   'P 1'
#
loop_
_entity.id
_entity.type
_entity.pdbx_description
1 polymer ?
#
loop_
_entity_poly.entity_id
_entity_poly.type
_entity_poly.pdbx_seq_one_letter_code
_entity_poly.pdbx_strand_id
1 'polypeptide(L)'
;WWFLGIAALTFALLMSALMGIFQETIYKKFGKHSKEALFYNHALPLPGFLFLAPDIYRHGLLFSQTRLIQVPLVGLNLPIMWFYLMMNVITQYVCIRGVFTLTTECSSLTVTLVVTLRKFVSLIFSILYFQNAFTAWHWLGTFLVFVGMLLYTDVWKHL
;
A
#
# COMPACT_ATOMS: atom_id res chain seq x y z
N TRP A 1 -6.45 -5.66 -24.45
CA TRP A 1 -6.59 -4.95 -23.17
C TRP A 1 -6.15 -5.79 -21.96
N TRP A 2 -6.59 -7.05 -21.79
CA TRP A 2 -6.15 -7.91 -20.66
C TRP A 2 -4.62 -8.11 -20.57
N PHE A 3 -3.95 -8.36 -21.69
CA PHE A 3 -2.49 -8.49 -21.74
C PHE A 3 -1.74 -7.24 -21.28
N LEU A 4 -2.26 -6.04 -21.59
CA LEU A 4 -1.68 -4.78 -21.13
C LEU A 4 -1.76 -4.67 -19.59
N GLY A 5 -2.90 -5.05 -19.02
CA GLY A 5 -3.08 -5.09 -17.56
C GLY A 5 -2.11 -6.06 -16.89
N ILE A 6 -1.95 -7.26 -17.44
CA ILE A 6 -0.97 -8.23 -16.91
C ILE A 6 0.46 -7.71 -17.03
N ALA A 7 0.84 -7.20 -18.21
CA ALA A 7 2.18 -6.67 -18.42
C ALA A 7 2.50 -5.54 -17.42
N ALA A 8 1.55 -4.62 -17.21
CA ALA A 8 1.69 -3.53 -16.25
C ALA A 8 1.83 -4.04 -14.80
N LEU A 9 1.01 -5.02 -14.40
CA LEU A 9 1.07 -5.62 -13.06
C LEU A 9 2.40 -6.36 -12.83
N THR A 10 2.83 -7.17 -13.80
CA THR A 10 4.11 -7.88 -13.73
C THR A 10 5.28 -6.90 -13.61
N PHE A 11 5.28 -5.85 -14.43
CA PHE A 11 6.30 -4.81 -14.36
C PHE A 11 6.30 -4.10 -12.99
N ALA A 12 5.12 -3.74 -12.48
CA ALA A 12 4.99 -3.10 -11.17
C ALA A 12 5.48 -3.98 -10.01
N LEU A 13 5.20 -5.29 -10.07
CA LEU A 13 5.68 -6.26 -9.07
C LEU A 13 7.20 -6.40 -9.12
N LEU A 14 7.78 -6.44 -10.32
CA LEU A 14 9.22 -6.52 -10.51
C LEU A 14 9.92 -5.26 -9.97
N MET A 15 9.41 -4.07 -10.30
CA MET A 15 9.92 -2.81 -9.74
C MET A 15 9.80 -2.75 -8.21
N SER A 16 8.69 -3.22 -7.65
CA SER A 16 8.49 -3.28 -6.19
C SER A 16 9.51 -4.20 -5.51
N ALA A 17 9.81 -5.35 -6.11
CA ALA A 17 10.82 -6.28 -5.60
C ALA A 17 12.24 -5.67 -5.67
N LEU A 18 12.59 -5.04 -6.79
CA LEU A 18 13.87 -4.33 -6.95
C LEU A 18 14.03 -3.21 -5.91
N MET A 19 12.97 -2.44 -5.67
CA MET A 19 12.98 -1.38 -4.66
C MET A 19 13.30 -1.94 -3.26
N GLY A 20 12.70 -3.07 -2.87
CA GLY A 20 13.00 -3.73 -1.59
C GLY A 20 14.46 -4.17 -1.46
N ILE A 21 15.03 -4.77 -2.51
CA ILE A 21 16.44 -5.21 -2.54
C ILE A 21 17.40 -4.00 -2.48
N PHE A 22 17.10 -2.93 -3.21
CA PHE A 22 17.90 -1.71 -3.17
C PHE A 22 17.86 -1.06 -1.79
N GLN A 23 16.69 -1.00 -1.16
CA GLN A 23 16.55 -0.52 0.22
C GLN A 23 17.39 -1.34 1.19
N GLU A 24 17.35 -2.67 1.11
CA GLU A 24 18.15 -3.55 1.97
C GLU A 24 19.66 -3.31 1.78
N THR A 25 20.10 -3.18 0.52
CA THR A 25 21.52 -2.96 0.19
C THR A 25 22.01 -1.59 0.66
N ILE A 26 21.21 -0.53 0.47
CA ILE A 26 21.52 0.82 0.94
C ILE A 26 21.61 0.84 2.47
N TYR A 27 20.66 0.22 3.17
CA TYR A 27 20.69 0.18 4.64
C TYR A 27 21.88 -0.62 5.18
N LYS A 28 22.34 -1.67 4.49
CA LYS A 28 23.58 -2.39 4.85
C LYS A 28 24.83 -1.52 4.67
N LYS A 29 24.88 -0.70 3.63
CA LYS A 29 26.07 0.09 3.26
C LYS A 29 26.17 1.44 3.99
N PHE A 30 25.04 2.12 4.19
CA PHE A 30 24.99 3.50 4.71
C PHE A 30 24.31 3.62 6.08
N GLY A 31 23.83 2.51 6.65
CA GLY A 31 23.15 2.50 7.94
C GLY A 31 21.63 2.69 7.85
N LYS A 32 20.96 2.36 8.95
CA LYS A 32 19.49 2.31 9.04
C LYS A 32 18.90 3.69 9.36
N HIS A 33 18.72 4.52 8.33
CA HIS A 33 18.11 5.85 8.46
C HIS A 33 16.71 5.89 7.84
N SER A 34 15.73 5.22 8.46
CA SER A 34 14.37 5.08 7.90
C SER A 34 13.65 6.42 7.68
N LYS A 35 13.92 7.44 8.50
CA LYS A 35 13.30 8.78 8.36
C LYS A 35 13.82 9.52 7.12
N GLU A 36 15.12 9.41 6.85
CA GLU A 36 15.75 10.03 5.69
C GLU A 36 15.34 9.32 4.40
N ALA A 37 15.32 7.98 4.42
CA ALA A 37 14.80 7.20 3.30
C ALA A 37 13.33 7.52 3.02
N LEU A 38 12.49 7.70 4.05
CA LEU A 38 11.11 8.12 3.89
C LEU A 38 11.01 9.50 3.22
N PHE A 39 11.83 10.46 3.65
CA PHE A 39 11.88 11.80 3.05
C PHE A 39 12.23 11.74 1.56
N TYR A 40 13.32 11.09 1.17
CA TYR A 40 13.74 11.03 -0.24
C TYR A 40 12.73 10.30 -1.13
N ASN A 41 12.12 9.21 -0.63
CA ASN A 41 11.11 8.48 -1.40
C ASN A 41 9.85 9.33 -1.68
N HIS A 42 9.56 10.34 -0.86
CA HIS A 42 8.42 11.25 -1.09
C HIS A 42 8.84 12.54 -1.79
N ALA A 43 10.04 13.05 -1.55
CA ALA A 43 10.53 14.30 -2.13
C ALA A 43 10.95 14.15 -3.60
N LEU A 44 11.63 13.06 -3.96
CA LEU A 44 12.14 12.85 -5.32
C LEU A 44 11.04 12.73 -6.39
N PRO A 45 9.86 12.14 -6.10
CA PRO A 45 8.75 12.15 -7.05
C PRO A 45 8.02 13.50 -7.21
N LEU A 46 8.17 14.45 -6.27
CA LEU A 46 7.42 15.72 -6.31
C LEU A 46 7.66 16.55 -7.58
N PRO A 47 8.90 16.71 -8.08
CA PRO A 47 9.13 17.37 -9.37
C PRO A 47 8.44 16.64 -10.53
N GLY A 48 8.34 15.31 -10.48
CA GLY A 48 7.62 14.52 -11.49
C GLY A 48 6.13 14.82 -11.51
N PHE A 49 5.51 15.06 -10.34
CA PHE A 49 4.10 15.44 -10.26
C PHE A 49 3.80 16.80 -10.90
N LEU A 50 4.79 17.68 -11.11
CA LEU A 50 4.59 18.94 -11.82
C LEU A 50 4.11 18.72 -13.26
N PHE A 51 4.54 17.65 -13.92
CA PHE A 51 4.04 17.30 -15.26
C PHE A 51 2.56 16.91 -15.24
N LEU A 52 2.03 16.43 -14.11
CA LEU A 52 0.63 16.05 -13.91
C LEU A 52 -0.18 17.16 -13.22
N ALA A 53 0.42 18.31 -12.93
CA ALA A 53 -0.24 19.45 -12.29
C ALA A 53 -1.60 19.86 -12.92
N PRO A 54 -1.77 19.91 -14.26
CA PRO A 54 -3.06 20.29 -14.85
C PRO A 54 -4.18 19.30 -14.48
N ASP A 55 -3.89 18.00 -14.47
CA ASP A 55 -4.87 16.96 -14.10
C ASP A 55 -5.20 16.99 -12.61
N ILE A 56 -4.18 17.23 -11.76
CA ILE A 56 -4.35 17.40 -10.31
C ILE A 56 -5.27 18.60 -10.02
N TYR A 57 -5.04 19.74 -10.68
CA TYR A 57 -5.87 20.93 -10.51
C TYR A 57 -7.32 20.67 -10.92
N ARG A 58 -7.52 20.01 -12.07
CA ARG A 58 -8.85 19.65 -12.55
C ARG A 58 -9.60 18.75 -11.55
N HIS A 59 -8.93 17.74 -10.97
CA HIS A 59 -9.53 16.88 -9.95
C HIS A 59 -9.81 17.63 -8.64
N GLY A 60 -8.96 18.56 -8.24
CA GLY A 60 -9.19 19.42 -7.07
C GLY A 60 -10.45 20.28 -7.19
N LEU A 61 -10.72 20.80 -8.40
CA LEU A 61 -11.97 21.50 -8.68
C LEU A 61 -13.19 20.57 -8.57
N LEU A 62 -13.13 19.37 -9.14
CA LEU A 62 -14.20 18.38 -9.06
C LEU A 62 -14.49 17.95 -7.60
N PHE A 63 -13.46 17.79 -6.79
CA PHE A 63 -13.61 17.43 -5.37
C PHE A 63 -14.34 18.52 -4.59
N SER A 64 -14.04 19.77 -4.93
CA SER A 64 -14.63 20.95 -4.27
C SER A 64 -16.11 21.17 -4.61
N GLN A 65 -16.58 20.59 -5.73
CA GLN A 65 -18.00 20.63 -6.13
C GLN A 65 -18.84 19.54 -5.45
N THR A 66 -18.23 18.64 -4.68
CA THR A 66 -18.97 17.53 -4.05
C THR A 66 -19.73 18.01 -2.81
N ARG A 67 -20.79 17.28 -2.43
CA ARG A 67 -21.60 17.52 -1.23
C ARG A 67 -20.73 17.81 0.00
N LEU A 68 -21.07 18.90 0.69
CA LEU A 68 -20.48 19.29 1.96
C LEU A 68 -21.01 18.39 3.08
N ILE A 69 -20.12 17.94 3.96
CA ILE A 69 -20.44 17.19 5.17
C ILE A 69 -19.88 17.95 6.37
N GLN A 70 -20.67 18.00 7.44
CA GLN A 70 -20.20 18.46 8.74
C GLN A 70 -19.31 17.40 9.35
N VAL A 71 -18.02 17.72 9.52
CA VAL A 71 -17.09 16.81 10.20
C VAL A 71 -17.40 16.83 11.70
N PRO A 72 -17.85 15.71 12.30
CA PRO A 72 -18.32 15.69 13.70
C PRO A 72 -17.26 16.11 14.72
N LEU A 73 -15.98 15.95 14.37
CA LEU A 73 -14.84 16.25 15.25
C LEU A 73 -14.39 17.71 15.22
N VAL A 74 -14.74 18.49 14.18
CA VAL A 74 -14.16 19.83 13.93
C VAL A 74 -15.24 20.89 13.65
N GLY A 75 -16.50 20.50 13.44
CA GLY A 75 -17.60 21.43 13.15
C GLY A 75 -17.48 22.17 11.82
N LEU A 76 -16.51 21.81 10.97
CA LEU A 76 -16.27 22.41 9.67
C LEU A 76 -17.05 21.69 8.58
N ASN A 77 -17.61 22.47 7.64
CA ASN A 77 -18.24 21.98 6.43
C ASN A 77 -17.17 21.78 5.34
N LEU A 78 -16.85 20.52 5.04
CA LEU A 78 -15.86 20.17 4.02
C LEU A 78 -16.49 19.25 2.96
N PRO A 79 -16.11 19.35 1.68
CA PRO A 79 -16.58 18.41 0.66
C PRO A 79 -16.14 16.99 0.99
N ILE A 80 -17.05 16.02 0.85
CA ILE A 80 -16.82 14.62 1.24
C ILE A 80 -15.57 13.99 0.60
N MET A 81 -15.25 14.33 -0.65
CA MET A 81 -14.08 13.77 -1.35
C MET A 81 -12.77 14.22 -0.70
N TRP A 82 -12.68 15.47 -0.25
CA TRP A 82 -11.52 15.96 0.50
C TRP A 82 -11.37 15.24 1.83
N PHE A 83 -12.48 14.93 2.50
CA PHE A 83 -12.46 14.13 3.72
C PHE A 83 -11.92 12.70 3.47
N TYR A 84 -12.42 12.01 2.44
CA TYR A 84 -11.92 10.68 2.09
C TYR A 84 -10.45 10.69 1.65
N LEU A 85 -10.01 11.71 0.92
CA LEU A 85 -8.61 11.88 0.53
C LEU A 85 -7.73 12.02 1.78
N MET A 86 -8.09 12.89 2.72
CA MET A 86 -7.36 13.08 3.96
C MET A 86 -7.26 11.78 4.78
N MET A 87 -8.37 11.06 4.92
CA MET A 87 -8.39 9.78 5.64
C MET A 87 -7.51 8.72 4.96
N ASN A 88 -7.49 8.67 3.63
CA ASN A 88 -6.59 7.82 2.86
C ASN A 88 -5.13 8.19 3.08
N VAL A 89 -4.76 9.47 2.99
CA VAL A 89 -3.39 9.95 3.18
C VAL A 89 -2.87 9.61 4.57
N ILE A 90 -3.66 9.85 5.63
CA ILE A 90 -3.27 9.53 7.01
C ILE A 90 -3.04 8.02 7.16
N THR A 91 -3.97 7.20 6.68
CA THR A 91 -3.86 5.74 6.77
C THR A 91 -2.67 5.20 5.98
N GLN A 92 -2.43 5.75 4.79
CA GLN A 92 -1.30 5.38 3.93
C GLN A 92 0.03 5.78 4.57
N TYR A 93 0.12 6.97 5.17
CA TYR A 93 1.32 7.39 5.89
C TYR A 93 1.66 6.45 7.04
N VAL A 94 0.68 6.12 7.90
CA VAL A 94 0.89 5.18 9.01
C VAL A 94 1.37 3.82 8.50
N CYS A 95 0.76 3.32 7.41
CA CYS A 95 1.17 2.07 6.81
C CYS A 95 2.60 2.13 6.25
N ILE A 96 2.93 3.13 5.43
CA ILE A 96 4.24 3.21 4.78
C ILE A 96 5.33 3.37 5.83
N ARG A 97 5.09 4.19 6.86
CA ARG A 97 6.00 4.32 7.99
C ARG A 97 6.23 2.95 8.67
N GLY A 98 5.16 2.19 8.92
CA GLY A 98 5.28 0.83 9.46
C GLY A 98 6.10 -0.09 8.58
N VAL A 99 5.86 -0.09 7.26
CA VAL A 99 6.63 -0.90 6.30
C VAL A 99 8.11 -0.53 6.33
N PHE A 100 8.45 0.76 6.28
CA PHE A 100 9.84 1.21 6.32
C PHE A 100 10.54 0.85 7.63
N THR A 101 9.85 0.88 8.77
CA THR A 101 10.38 0.37 10.04
C THR A 101 10.59 -1.14 9.99
N LEU A 102 9.66 -1.91 9.43
CA LEU A 102 9.85 -3.36 9.27
C LEU A 102 11.04 -3.68 8.34
N THR A 103 11.26 -2.90 7.29
CA THR A 103 12.41 -3.06 6.38
C THR A 103 13.75 -2.77 7.06
N THR A 104 13.78 -1.99 8.14
CA THR A 104 15.03 -1.82 8.89
C THR A 104 15.29 -2.95 9.88
N GLU A 105 14.25 -3.65 10.36
CA GLU A 105 14.41 -4.71 11.37
C GLU A 105 14.40 -6.13 10.81
N CYS A 106 13.82 -6.35 9.62
CA CYS A 106 13.66 -7.67 9.01
C CYS A 106 14.20 -7.70 7.57
N SER A 107 14.35 -8.92 7.03
CA SER A 107 14.73 -9.11 5.63
C SER A 107 13.65 -8.61 4.66
N SER A 108 14.03 -8.23 3.43
CA SER A 108 13.08 -7.78 2.39
C SER A 108 11.99 -8.83 2.09
N LEU A 109 12.30 -10.11 2.26
CA LEU A 109 11.35 -11.21 2.04
C LEU A 109 10.25 -11.24 3.10
N THR A 110 10.61 -11.04 4.37
CA THR A 110 9.65 -10.96 5.49
C THR A 110 8.76 -9.74 5.35
N VAL A 111 9.30 -8.60 4.93
CA VAL A 111 8.51 -7.38 4.67
C VAL A 111 7.48 -7.64 3.57
N THR A 112 7.91 -8.27 2.47
CA THR A 112 7.03 -8.59 1.34
C THR A 112 5.87 -9.48 1.79
N LEU A 113 6.17 -10.50 2.60
CA LEU A 113 5.20 -11.41 3.19
C LEU A 113 4.18 -10.70 4.12
N VAL A 114 4.64 -9.78 4.98
CA VAL A 114 3.72 -9.01 5.84
C VAL A 114 2.80 -8.12 5.01
N VAL A 115 3.32 -7.49 3.96
CA VAL A 115 2.52 -6.64 3.07
C VAL A 115 1.51 -7.45 2.26
N THR A 116 1.85 -8.66 1.80
CA THR A 116 0.90 -9.55 1.11
C THR A 116 -0.20 -10.03 2.06
N LEU A 117 0.14 -10.41 3.28
CA LEU A 117 -0.85 -10.77 4.31
C LEU A 117 -1.80 -9.62 4.61
N ARG A 118 -1.28 -8.38 4.75
CA ARG A 118 -2.13 -7.19 4.94
C ARG A 118 -3.14 -7.02 3.80
N LYS A 119 -2.68 -7.11 2.54
CA LYS A 119 -3.55 -7.00 1.36
C LYS A 119 -4.62 -8.10 1.34
N PHE A 120 -4.23 -9.32 1.73
CA PHE A 120 -5.12 -10.46 1.80
C PHE A 120 -6.22 -10.30 2.87
N VAL A 121 -5.86 -9.89 4.10
CA VAL A 121 -6.84 -9.60 5.16
C VAL A 121 -7.79 -8.49 4.73
N SER A 122 -7.27 -7.44 4.07
CA SER A 122 -8.10 -6.35 3.53
C SER A 122 -9.10 -6.85 2.48
N LEU A 123 -8.69 -7.81 1.63
CA LEU A 123 -9.55 -8.45 0.65
C LEU A 123 -10.66 -9.27 1.32
N ILE A 124 -10.34 -10.07 2.33
CA ILE A 124 -11.35 -10.83 3.10
C ILE A 124 -12.37 -9.87 3.71
N PHE A 125 -11.91 -8.81 4.39
CA PHE A 125 -12.79 -7.81 4.99
C PHE A 125 -13.69 -7.14 3.94
N SER A 126 -13.12 -6.74 2.80
CA SER A 126 -13.89 -6.16 1.70
C SER A 126 -14.99 -7.10 1.21
N ILE A 127 -14.69 -8.38 1.04
CA ILE A 127 -15.68 -9.37 0.57
C ILE A 127 -16.79 -9.57 1.61
N LEU A 128 -16.44 -9.70 2.89
CA LEU A 128 -17.42 -9.86 3.98
C LEU A 128 -18.32 -8.63 4.10
N TYR A 129 -17.77 -7.42 3.94
CA TYR A 129 -18.53 -6.18 4.04
C TYR A 129 -19.47 -5.98 2.84
N PHE A 130 -19.01 -6.23 1.62
CA PHE A 130 -19.81 -6.05 0.40
C PHE A 130 -20.69 -7.26 0.04
N GLN A 131 -20.68 -8.33 0.84
CA GLN A 131 -21.51 -9.54 0.66
C GLN A 131 -21.35 -10.17 -0.75
N ASN A 132 -20.16 -10.12 -1.33
CA ASN A 132 -19.92 -10.72 -2.65
C ASN A 132 -19.95 -12.24 -2.58
N ALA A 133 -20.60 -12.89 -3.56
CA ALA A 133 -20.73 -14.34 -3.62
C ALA A 133 -19.35 -15.01 -3.74
N PHE A 134 -18.98 -15.79 -2.72
CA PHE A 134 -17.69 -16.44 -2.66
C PHE A 134 -17.71 -17.76 -3.42
N THR A 135 -17.05 -17.80 -4.59
CA THR A 135 -16.94 -19.05 -5.36
C THR A 135 -15.85 -19.96 -4.76
N ALA A 136 -15.94 -21.27 -5.02
CA ALA A 136 -14.97 -22.26 -4.53
C ALA A 136 -13.50 -21.91 -4.88
N TRP A 137 -13.29 -21.24 -6.02
CA TRP A 137 -11.96 -20.78 -6.44
C TRP A 137 -11.33 -19.74 -5.50
N HIS A 138 -12.14 -18.89 -4.86
CA HIS A 138 -11.65 -17.93 -3.87
C HIS A 138 -11.23 -18.62 -2.56
N TRP A 139 -11.94 -19.69 -2.16
CA TRP A 139 -11.56 -20.50 -0.99
C TRP A 139 -10.24 -21.22 -1.23
N LEU A 140 -10.05 -21.79 -2.43
CA LEU A 140 -8.79 -22.41 -2.80
C LEU A 140 -7.62 -21.40 -2.78
N GLY A 141 -7.81 -20.20 -3.36
CA GLY A 141 -6.80 -19.14 -3.33
C GLY A 141 -6.46 -18.68 -1.91
N THR A 142 -7.48 -18.54 -1.06
CA THR A 142 -7.35 -18.18 0.36
C THR A 142 -6.50 -19.21 1.11
N PHE A 143 -6.80 -20.50 0.91
CA PHE A 143 -6.05 -21.60 1.50
C PHE A 143 -4.58 -21.61 1.02
N LEU A 144 -4.35 -21.45 -0.28
CA LEU A 144 -3.00 -21.49 -0.86
C LEU A 144 -2.11 -20.34 -0.36
N VAL A 145 -2.67 -19.13 -0.22
CA VAL A 145 -1.97 -17.99 0.39
C VAL A 145 -1.60 -18.29 1.84
N PHE A 146 -2.53 -18.85 2.63
CA PHE A 146 -2.29 -19.16 4.04
C PHE A 146 -1.23 -20.27 4.22
N VAL A 147 -1.26 -21.32 3.39
CA VAL A 147 -0.23 -22.37 3.38
C VAL A 147 1.14 -21.80 2.99
N GLY A 148 1.20 -20.96 1.96
CA GLY A 148 2.44 -20.29 1.57
C GLY A 148 3.04 -19.43 2.68
N MET A 149 2.20 -18.72 3.44
CA MET A 149 2.60 -17.96 4.62
C MET A 149 3.22 -18.86 5.70
N LEU A 150 2.51 -19.94 6.06
CA LEU A 150 2.95 -20.85 7.12
C LEU A 150 4.28 -21.54 6.79
N LEU A 151 4.44 -22.00 5.54
CA LEU A 151 5.68 -22.61 5.06
C LEU A 151 6.86 -21.64 5.14
N TYR A 152 6.62 -20.36 4.85
CA TYR A 152 7.68 -19.34 4.92
C TYR A 152 8.09 -19.02 6.35
N THR A 153 7.15 -18.96 7.29
CA THR A 153 7.40 -18.46 8.65
C THR A 153 8.28 -19.36 9.54
N ASP A 154 8.92 -20.42 9.02
CA ASP A 154 9.82 -21.30 9.78
C ASP A 154 9.24 -21.80 11.13
N VAL A 155 7.90 -21.78 11.28
CA VAL A 155 7.20 -22.23 12.50
C VAL A 155 7.57 -23.68 12.82
N TRP A 156 7.88 -24.47 11.79
CA TRP A 156 8.27 -25.87 11.92
C TRP A 156 9.69 -26.09 12.47
N LYS A 157 10.57 -25.09 12.49
CA LYS A 157 11.91 -25.26 13.10
C LYS A 157 11.92 -25.13 14.63
N HIS A 158 10.80 -24.70 15.21
CA HIS A 158 10.62 -24.53 16.65
C HIS A 158 9.57 -25.48 17.26
N LEU A 159 9.11 -26.49 16.51
CA LEU A 159 8.27 -27.58 17.02
C LEU A 159 9.09 -28.87 17.19
#